data_AF-A0A960SUP2-F1
#
_entry.id   AF-A0A960SUP2-F1
#
_cell.length_a   1.000
_cell.length_b   1.000
_cell.length_c   1.000
_cell.angle_alpha   90.00
_cell.angle_beta   90.00
_cell.angle_gamma   90.00
#
_symmetry.space_group_name_H-M   'P 1'
#
loop_
_entity.id
_entity.type
_entity.pdbx_description
1 polymer ?
#
loop_
_entity_poly.entity_id
_entity_poly.type
_entity_poly.pdbx_seq_one_letter_code
_entity_poly.pdbx_strand_id
1 'polypeptide(L)'
;LDTRCDIHSLGAVLFEMLTGEAPVRSDRIRDLDMDEIRKILREEEPRIPSSVLASLRGEELAAVAMARGCDGQKLILRIRGDLDWIVAMAMDRERERRYESAHGLALDVRRHLSCEAVNAGPPDRFYRLAKLVRRNKVPFLSGAVALVALVAGFGTSTVLFLREKQAKNEQERLRAGAEMARNAEQELRRRAEFRERISHAAVLVSHGDLEGADHLLKSVPFGEVPLSLEASEAYLRVGEWHVLAERWKEASDCFANLAVVLPSIDPTDSFDISVVVIRAAALLCHTGDRERYDIIRRQAIDRFADTSSPVVAEQVFKASLILPPDADTLARLKPLAAFLEKCINEGHPEIAGNDFRTSWCCFAMALMRYREGNLDIASAWAERALPIAGGHVPRETMLRCLRAMIARGKGDVPTANVLLNEAFLPIDAYLSKPIELGDAMASWSDWLIARNFYREARPSSAR
;
A
#
# COMPACT_ATOMS: atom_id res chain seq x y z
N LEU A 1 -61.53 -79.13 6.38
CA LEU A 1 -62.17 -77.81 6.60
C LEU A 1 -61.28 -77.03 7.55
N ASP A 2 -60.91 -75.80 7.21
CA ASP A 2 -59.92 -74.95 7.89
C ASP A 2 -60.54 -73.54 8.05
N THR A 3 -60.22 -72.79 9.11
CA THR A 3 -60.77 -71.44 9.40
C THR A 3 -60.46 -70.44 8.29
N ARG A 4 -59.44 -70.73 7.47
CA ARG A 4 -59.08 -69.97 6.26
C ARG A 4 -60.10 -70.10 5.12
N CYS A 5 -61.03 -71.05 5.21
CA CYS A 5 -62.20 -71.14 4.35
C CYS A 5 -63.21 -70.04 4.71
N ASP A 6 -63.45 -69.79 6.01
CA ASP A 6 -64.34 -68.74 6.48
C ASP A 6 -63.81 -67.34 6.11
N ILE A 7 -62.49 -67.16 6.11
CA ILE A 7 -61.83 -65.91 5.69
C ILE A 7 -62.07 -65.62 4.21
N HIS A 8 -62.03 -66.63 3.35
CA HIS A 8 -62.36 -66.47 1.94
C HIS A 8 -63.84 -66.08 1.77
N SER A 9 -64.75 -66.69 2.52
CA SER A 9 -66.18 -66.32 2.51
C SER A 9 -66.40 -64.88 3.01
N LEU A 10 -65.72 -64.46 4.08
CA LEU A 10 -65.77 -63.07 4.57
C LEU A 10 -65.17 -62.08 3.56
N GLY A 11 -64.09 -62.46 2.87
CA GLY A 11 -63.52 -61.69 1.77
C GLY A 11 -64.48 -61.54 0.59
N ALA A 12 -65.21 -62.60 0.24
CA ALA A 12 -66.24 -62.58 -0.79
C ALA A 12 -67.43 -61.68 -0.41
N VAL A 13 -67.89 -61.75 0.84
CA VAL A 13 -68.92 -60.84 1.37
C VAL A 13 -68.43 -59.39 1.36
N LEU A 14 -67.18 -59.14 1.77
CA LEU A 14 -66.60 -57.80 1.71
C LEU A 14 -66.50 -57.29 0.27
N PHE A 15 -66.06 -58.14 -0.67
CA PHE A 15 -66.03 -57.82 -2.09
C PHE A 15 -67.43 -57.39 -2.57
N GLU A 16 -68.46 -58.18 -2.29
CA GLU A 16 -69.85 -57.88 -2.68
C GLU A 16 -70.37 -56.62 -2.01
N MET A 17 -70.07 -56.41 -0.73
CA MET A 17 -70.38 -55.17 -0.02
C MET A 17 -69.71 -53.95 -0.66
N LEU A 18 -68.54 -54.09 -1.29
CA LEU A 18 -67.82 -53.00 -1.94
C LEU A 18 -68.26 -52.78 -3.39
N THR A 19 -68.52 -53.83 -4.15
CA THR A 19 -68.79 -53.76 -5.60
C THR A 19 -70.28 -53.83 -5.95
N GLY A 20 -71.11 -54.41 -5.08
CA GLY A 20 -72.53 -54.69 -5.34
C GLY A 20 -72.76 -55.97 -6.14
N GLU A 21 -71.70 -56.71 -6.50
CA GLU A 21 -71.77 -57.98 -7.21
C GLU A 21 -70.92 -59.05 -6.51
N ALA A 22 -71.33 -60.32 -6.61
CA ALA A 22 -70.54 -61.43 -6.08
C ALA A 22 -69.21 -61.61 -6.86
N PRO A 23 -68.13 -62.12 -6.22
CA PRO A 23 -66.83 -62.32 -6.87
C PRO A 23 -66.89 -63.20 -8.12
N VAL A 24 -67.73 -64.24 -8.08
CA VAL A 24 -68.10 -65.05 -9.25
C VAL A 24 -69.58 -64.83 -9.49
N ARG A 25 -69.94 -64.35 -10.68
CA ARG A 25 -71.33 -64.00 -11.00
C ARG A 25 -72.18 -65.26 -11.12
N SER A 26 -73.41 -65.19 -10.62
CA SER A 26 -74.36 -66.31 -10.56
C SER A 26 -74.77 -66.83 -11.93
N ASP A 27 -74.80 -65.96 -12.95
CA ASP A 27 -75.05 -66.29 -14.36
C ASP A 27 -73.97 -67.24 -14.91
N ARG A 28 -72.72 -67.04 -14.52
CA ARG A 28 -71.57 -67.85 -14.95
C ARG A 28 -71.53 -69.22 -14.30
N ILE A 29 -72.12 -69.39 -13.11
CA ILE A 29 -72.10 -70.64 -12.35
C ILE A 29 -73.26 -71.57 -12.75
N ARG A 30 -74.38 -70.99 -13.21
CA ARG A 30 -75.66 -71.70 -13.39
C ARG A 30 -75.61 -72.84 -14.41
N ASP A 31 -74.74 -72.73 -15.41
CA ASP A 31 -74.65 -73.68 -16.54
C ASP A 31 -73.37 -74.54 -16.49
N LEU A 32 -72.59 -74.49 -15.40
CA LEU A 32 -71.32 -75.22 -15.26
C LEU A 32 -71.45 -76.43 -14.34
N ASP A 33 -70.64 -77.46 -14.57
CA ASP A 33 -70.55 -78.60 -13.67
C ASP A 33 -69.69 -78.29 -12.42
N MET A 34 -69.75 -79.17 -11.41
CA MET A 34 -69.04 -78.96 -10.14
C MET A 34 -67.50 -78.98 -10.29
N ASP A 35 -66.97 -79.65 -11.30
CA ASP A 35 -65.53 -79.73 -11.55
C ASP A 35 -65.04 -78.49 -12.30
N GLU A 36 -65.86 -77.91 -13.18
CA GLU A 36 -65.66 -76.61 -13.82
C GLU A 36 -65.70 -75.46 -12.80
N ILE A 37 -66.66 -75.48 -11.86
CA ILE A 37 -66.72 -74.49 -10.77
C ILE A 37 -65.48 -74.59 -9.87
N ARG A 38 -65.05 -75.81 -9.52
CA ARG A 38 -63.79 -76.02 -8.77
C ARG A 38 -62.58 -75.52 -9.54
N LYS A 39 -62.55 -75.71 -10.85
CA LYS A 39 -61.47 -75.25 -11.72
C LYS A 39 -61.40 -73.73 -11.72
N ILE A 40 -62.52 -73.03 -11.90
CA ILE A 40 -62.59 -71.56 -11.84
C ILE A 40 -62.10 -71.03 -10.48
N LEU A 41 -62.59 -71.59 -9.38
CA LEU A 41 -62.18 -71.16 -8.03
C LEU A 41 -60.71 -71.45 -7.70
N ARG A 42 -60.09 -72.42 -8.39
CA ARG A 42 -58.68 -72.80 -8.18
C ARG A 42 -57.71 -72.09 -9.14
N GLU A 43 -58.16 -71.77 -10.35
CA GLU A 43 -57.31 -71.30 -11.46
C GLU A 43 -57.54 -69.83 -11.84
N GLU A 44 -58.64 -69.18 -11.44
CA GLU A 44 -58.88 -67.74 -11.70
C GLU A 44 -58.55 -66.87 -10.49
N GLU A 45 -57.99 -65.68 -10.77
CA GLU A 45 -57.46 -64.80 -9.73
C GLU A 45 -58.63 -63.95 -9.23
N PRO A 46 -58.75 -63.72 -7.91
CA PRO A 46 -59.83 -62.90 -7.38
C PRO A 46 -59.80 -61.53 -8.05
N ARG A 47 -60.92 -61.14 -8.66
CA ARG A 47 -61.04 -59.82 -9.27
C ARG A 47 -60.90 -58.76 -8.19
N ILE A 48 -60.19 -57.68 -8.49
CA ILE A 48 -59.94 -56.59 -7.53
C ILE A 48 -61.16 -55.65 -7.52
N PRO A 49 -61.73 -55.27 -6.35
CA PRO A 49 -62.93 -54.44 -6.25
C PRO A 49 -62.88 -53.15 -7.08
N SER A 50 -61.79 -52.37 -7.00
CA SER A 50 -61.67 -51.13 -7.76
C SER A 50 -61.64 -51.33 -9.27
N SER A 51 -61.06 -52.44 -9.75
CA SER A 51 -61.01 -52.78 -11.17
C SER A 51 -62.40 -53.14 -11.72
N VAL A 52 -63.21 -53.83 -10.91
CA VAL A 52 -64.59 -54.19 -11.25
C VAL A 52 -65.44 -52.93 -11.33
N LEU A 53 -65.36 -52.06 -10.32
CA LEU A 53 -66.07 -50.78 -10.33
C LEU A 53 -65.64 -49.87 -11.50
N ALA A 54 -64.34 -49.88 -11.85
CA ALA A 54 -63.84 -49.12 -12.99
C ALA A 54 -64.31 -49.67 -14.35
N SER A 55 -64.74 -50.94 -14.40
CA SER A 55 -65.26 -51.58 -15.63
C SER A 55 -66.76 -51.37 -15.86
N LEU A 56 -67.50 -50.96 -14.81
CA LEU A 56 -68.95 -50.68 -14.90
C LEU A 56 -69.23 -49.44 -15.76
N ARG A 57 -70.31 -49.47 -16.55
CA ARG A 57 -70.72 -48.35 -17.42
C ARG A 57 -71.61 -47.36 -16.67
N GLY A 58 -71.68 -46.13 -17.18
CA GLY A 58 -72.18 -44.93 -16.48
C GLY A 58 -73.40 -45.10 -15.55
N GLU A 59 -74.48 -45.73 -16.01
CA GLU A 59 -75.68 -45.94 -15.19
C GLU A 59 -75.49 -47.01 -14.10
N GLU A 60 -74.79 -48.11 -14.40
CA GLU A 60 -74.50 -49.19 -13.46
C GLU A 60 -73.59 -48.69 -12.33
N LEU A 61 -72.52 -47.98 -12.68
CA LEU A 61 -71.61 -47.39 -11.70
C LEU A 61 -72.33 -46.35 -10.83
N ALA A 62 -73.20 -45.52 -11.41
CA ALA A 62 -73.98 -44.54 -10.67
C ALA A 62 -74.94 -45.21 -9.67
N ALA A 63 -75.62 -46.29 -10.06
CA ALA A 63 -76.48 -47.05 -9.16
C ALA A 63 -75.72 -47.66 -7.99
N VAL A 64 -74.58 -48.31 -8.26
CA VAL A 64 -73.70 -48.91 -7.24
C VAL A 64 -73.11 -47.86 -6.28
N ALA A 65 -72.76 -46.68 -6.80
CA ALA A 65 -72.22 -45.57 -6.00
C ALA A 65 -73.28 -44.85 -5.17
N MET A 66 -74.49 -44.69 -5.71
CA MET A 66 -75.63 -44.11 -5.00
C MET A 66 -76.03 -44.96 -3.79
N ALA A 67 -76.04 -46.29 -3.94
CA ALA A 67 -76.26 -47.22 -2.82
C ALA A 67 -75.22 -47.08 -1.69
N ARG A 68 -74.07 -46.47 -1.97
CA ARG A 68 -72.95 -46.22 -1.03
C ARG A 68 -72.77 -44.73 -0.70
N GLY A 69 -73.75 -43.90 -1.05
CA GLY A 69 -73.79 -42.48 -0.69
C GLY A 69 -72.64 -41.64 -1.27
N CYS A 70 -72.10 -42.01 -2.44
CA CYS A 70 -71.05 -41.22 -3.09
C CYS A 70 -71.16 -41.23 -4.62
N ASP A 71 -70.36 -40.37 -5.25
CA ASP A 71 -70.23 -40.32 -6.71
C ASP A 71 -69.40 -41.51 -7.23
N GLY A 72 -69.65 -41.96 -8.46
CA GLY A 72 -68.99 -43.12 -9.07
C GLY A 72 -67.46 -43.04 -9.05
N GLN A 73 -66.88 -41.88 -9.38
CA GLN A 73 -65.42 -41.71 -9.34
C GLN A 73 -64.89 -41.67 -7.90
N LYS A 74 -65.64 -41.04 -6.98
CA LYS A 74 -65.27 -41.01 -5.55
C LYS A 74 -65.33 -42.40 -4.92
N LEU A 75 -66.26 -43.26 -5.35
CA LEU A 75 -66.35 -44.64 -4.89
C LEU A 75 -65.09 -45.42 -5.30
N ILE A 76 -64.72 -45.36 -6.58
CA ILE A 76 -63.53 -46.02 -7.11
C ILE A 76 -62.29 -45.55 -6.33
N LEU A 77 -62.13 -44.24 -6.12
CA LEU A 77 -60.99 -43.68 -5.38
C LEU A 77 -60.96 -44.04 -3.89
N ARG A 78 -62.12 -44.26 -3.26
CA ARG A 78 -62.19 -44.69 -1.85
C ARG A 78 -61.82 -46.17 -1.67
N ILE A 79 -62.17 -47.00 -2.64
CA ILE A 79 -61.93 -48.44 -2.62
C ILE A 79 -60.51 -48.77 -3.08
N ARG A 80 -59.99 -48.01 -4.06
CA ARG A 80 -58.66 -48.21 -4.61
C ARG A 80 -57.58 -48.11 -3.54
N GLY A 81 -56.70 -49.12 -3.48
CA GLY A 81 -55.58 -49.18 -2.53
C GLY A 81 -55.83 -50.18 -1.41
N ASP A 82 -56.00 -49.72 -0.16
CA ASP A 82 -56.08 -50.61 1.00
C ASP A 82 -57.21 -51.64 0.91
N LEU A 83 -58.42 -51.25 0.49
CA LEU A 83 -59.56 -52.17 0.43
C LEU A 83 -59.38 -53.20 -0.70
N ASP A 84 -58.74 -52.81 -1.80
CA ASP A 84 -58.30 -53.76 -2.83
C ASP A 84 -57.33 -54.79 -2.26
N TRP A 85 -56.31 -54.34 -1.52
CA TRP A 85 -55.32 -55.24 -0.90
C TRP A 85 -55.94 -56.16 0.14
N ILE A 86 -56.83 -55.62 0.98
CA ILE A 86 -57.53 -56.40 2.01
C ILE A 86 -58.36 -57.51 1.37
N VAL A 87 -59.14 -57.20 0.32
CA VAL A 87 -59.97 -58.17 -0.37
C VAL A 87 -59.12 -59.19 -1.14
N ALA A 88 -58.09 -58.73 -1.85
CA ALA A 88 -57.18 -59.60 -2.58
C ALA A 88 -56.48 -60.61 -1.64
N MET A 89 -55.98 -60.14 -0.49
CA MET A 89 -55.37 -61.01 0.52
C MET A 89 -56.37 -61.98 1.16
N ALA A 90 -57.60 -61.53 1.49
CA ALA A 90 -58.62 -62.40 2.07
C ALA A 90 -59.08 -63.52 1.11
N MET A 91 -59.11 -63.21 -0.19
CA MET A 91 -59.57 -64.11 -1.24
C MET A 91 -58.44 -64.85 -1.97
N ASP A 92 -57.18 -64.74 -1.53
CA ASP A 92 -56.02 -65.32 -2.23
C ASP A 92 -56.22 -66.83 -2.49
N ARG A 93 -55.76 -67.32 -3.65
CA ARG A 93 -55.88 -68.74 -4.00
C ARG A 93 -55.07 -69.61 -3.05
N GLU A 94 -53.88 -69.15 -2.66
CA GLU A 94 -53.00 -69.85 -1.73
C GLU A 94 -53.48 -69.60 -0.30
N ARG A 95 -53.93 -70.67 0.39
CA ARG A 95 -54.42 -70.56 1.77
C ARG A 95 -53.40 -69.94 2.74
N GLU A 96 -52.10 -70.01 2.45
CA GLU A 96 -51.03 -69.48 3.31
C GLU A 96 -50.84 -67.97 3.19
N ARG A 97 -51.34 -67.36 2.10
CA ARG A 97 -51.30 -65.91 1.88
C ARG A 97 -52.53 -65.18 2.43
N ARG A 98 -53.57 -65.92 2.82
CA ARG A 98 -54.75 -65.35 3.48
C ARG A 98 -54.42 -64.94 4.91
N TYR A 99 -55.31 -64.13 5.48
CA TYR A 99 -55.28 -63.88 6.92
C TYR A 99 -55.33 -65.19 7.70
N GLU A 100 -54.67 -65.23 8.85
CA GLU A 100 -54.68 -66.38 9.74
C GLU A 100 -56.01 -66.52 10.49
N SER A 101 -56.72 -65.42 10.72
CA SER A 101 -58.00 -65.37 11.43
C SER A 101 -58.89 -64.23 10.93
N ALA A 102 -60.20 -64.33 11.19
CA ALA A 102 -61.16 -63.24 10.99
C ALA A 102 -60.78 -61.96 11.77
N HIS A 103 -60.09 -62.11 12.91
CA HIS A 103 -59.55 -60.97 13.67
C HIS A 103 -58.49 -60.20 12.87
N GLY A 104 -57.61 -60.90 12.13
CA GLY A 104 -56.61 -60.27 11.26
C GLY A 104 -57.25 -59.43 10.15
N LEU A 105 -58.27 -59.97 9.50
CA LEU A 105 -59.06 -59.24 8.49
C LEU A 105 -59.75 -58.00 9.10
N ALA A 106 -60.39 -58.16 10.27
CA ALA A 106 -61.04 -57.05 10.96
C ALA A 106 -60.05 -55.95 11.38
N LEU A 107 -58.83 -56.30 11.78
CA LEU A 107 -57.79 -55.35 12.19
C LEU A 107 -57.33 -54.49 11.02
N ASP A 108 -57.14 -55.07 9.83
CA ASP A 108 -56.76 -54.31 8.64
C ASP A 108 -57.90 -53.41 8.13
N VAL A 109 -59.16 -53.84 8.23
CA VAL A 109 -60.31 -52.96 7.99
C VAL A 109 -60.34 -51.79 8.98
N ARG A 110 -60.10 -52.03 10.27
CA ARG A 110 -60.00 -50.97 11.29
C ARG A 110 -58.86 -50.01 10.98
N ARG A 111 -57.68 -50.52 10.58
CA ARG A 111 -56.54 -49.70 10.18
C ARG A 111 -56.87 -48.83 8.98
N HIS A 112 -57.54 -49.37 7.96
CA HIS A 112 -58.00 -48.59 6.82
C HIS A 112 -58.89 -47.42 7.26
N LEU A 113 -59.91 -47.71 8.09
CA LEU A 113 -60.85 -46.72 8.63
C LEU A 113 -60.16 -45.66 9.49
N SER A 114 -59.17 -46.05 10.30
CA SER A 114 -58.36 -45.17 11.15
C SER A 114 -57.24 -44.43 10.39
N CYS A 115 -57.18 -44.55 9.05
CA CYS A 115 -56.10 -43.99 8.22
C CYS A 115 -54.69 -44.47 8.67
N GLU A 116 -54.58 -45.72 9.09
CA GLU A 116 -53.34 -46.41 9.38
C GLU A 116 -52.90 -47.26 8.17
N ALA A 117 -51.66 -47.71 8.20
CA ALA A 117 -51.12 -48.63 7.21
C ALA A 117 -51.67 -50.04 7.46
N VAL A 118 -52.26 -50.65 6.43
CA VAL A 118 -52.78 -52.02 6.49
C VAL A 118 -51.65 -53.05 6.28
N ASN A 119 -51.74 -54.23 6.89
CA ASN A 119 -50.76 -55.31 6.67
C ASN A 119 -50.82 -55.85 5.23
N ALA A 120 -51.99 -55.84 4.61
CA ALA A 120 -52.16 -56.26 3.23
C ALA A 120 -51.44 -55.36 2.20
N GLY A 121 -51.01 -54.17 2.61
CA GLY A 121 -50.37 -53.19 1.72
C GLY A 121 -48.86 -53.40 1.54
N PRO A 122 -48.24 -52.70 0.56
CA PRO A 122 -46.82 -52.81 0.27
C PRO A 122 -45.97 -52.30 1.45
N PRO A 123 -44.74 -52.79 1.62
CA PRO A 123 -43.81 -52.37 2.69
C PRO A 123 -43.18 -50.98 2.46
N ASP A 124 -43.93 -50.02 1.89
CA ASP A 124 -43.44 -48.70 1.49
C ASP A 124 -43.46 -47.66 2.63
N ARG A 125 -42.33 -46.97 2.81
CA ARG A 125 -42.17 -45.89 3.80
C ARG A 125 -42.96 -44.65 3.41
N PHE A 126 -43.10 -44.36 2.10
CA PHE A 126 -43.88 -43.21 1.64
C PHE A 126 -45.37 -43.41 1.87
N TYR A 127 -45.90 -44.61 1.61
CA TYR A 127 -47.27 -44.98 1.98
C TYR A 127 -47.55 -44.75 3.49
N ARG A 128 -46.67 -45.24 4.37
CA ARG A 128 -46.81 -45.04 5.83
C ARG A 128 -46.71 -43.57 6.22
N LEU A 129 -45.81 -42.80 5.60
CA LEU A 129 -45.68 -41.35 5.85
C LEU A 129 -46.92 -40.58 5.38
N ALA A 130 -47.47 -40.91 4.20
CA ALA A 130 -48.69 -40.29 3.69
C ALA A 130 -49.89 -40.56 4.62
N LYS A 131 -49.99 -41.78 5.15
CA LYS A 131 -50.98 -42.15 6.19
C LYS A 131 -50.79 -41.37 7.48
N LEU A 132 -49.54 -41.23 7.94
CA LEU A 132 -49.19 -40.44 9.13
C LEU A 132 -49.57 -38.97 8.97
N VAL A 133 -49.27 -38.35 7.82
CA VAL A 133 -49.64 -36.96 7.51
C VAL A 133 -51.16 -36.82 7.41
N ARG A 134 -51.85 -37.77 6.77
CA ARG A 134 -53.31 -37.75 6.61
C ARG A 134 -54.04 -37.89 7.96
N ARG A 135 -53.48 -38.67 8.89
CA ARG A 135 -54.00 -38.83 10.26
C ARG A 135 -53.72 -37.60 11.13
N ASN A 136 -52.53 -37.00 10.98
CA ASN A 136 -52.05 -35.92 11.84
C ASN A 136 -51.97 -34.55 11.13
N LYS A 137 -53.05 -34.11 10.47
CA LYS A 137 -53.02 -32.88 9.64
C LYS A 137 -52.63 -31.61 10.41
N VAL A 138 -53.12 -31.46 11.63
CA VAL A 138 -52.91 -30.26 12.47
C VAL A 138 -51.42 -30.02 12.77
N PRO A 139 -50.66 -30.95 13.38
CA PRO A 139 -49.25 -30.71 13.70
C PRO A 139 -48.39 -30.52 12.44
N PHE A 140 -48.67 -31.23 11.35
CA PHE A 140 -47.94 -31.04 10.09
C PHE A 140 -48.20 -29.66 9.47
N LEU A 141 -49.45 -29.18 9.49
CA LEU A 141 -49.78 -27.84 8.99
C LEU A 141 -49.13 -26.75 9.85
N SER A 142 -49.20 -26.86 11.19
CA SER A 142 -48.57 -25.92 12.11
C SER A 142 -47.04 -25.90 11.92
N GLY A 143 -46.41 -27.06 11.74
CA GLY A 143 -44.98 -27.16 11.46
C GLY A 143 -44.59 -26.50 10.13
N ALA A 144 -45.39 -26.68 9.09
CA ALA A 144 -45.17 -26.03 7.80
C ALA A 144 -45.28 -24.50 7.89
N VAL A 145 -46.30 -23.98 8.58
CA VAL A 145 -46.46 -22.54 8.81
C VAL A 145 -45.28 -21.97 9.61
N ALA A 146 -44.87 -22.65 10.68
CA ALA A 146 -43.71 -22.24 11.48
C ALA A 146 -42.42 -22.22 10.65
N LEU A 147 -42.21 -23.23 9.81
CA LEU A 147 -41.04 -23.29 8.92
C LEU A 147 -41.03 -22.13 7.92
N VAL A 148 -42.16 -21.84 7.28
CA VAL A 148 -42.28 -20.71 6.34
C VAL A 148 -42.01 -19.39 7.04
N ALA A 149 -42.58 -19.18 8.24
CA ALA A 149 -42.34 -17.98 9.03
C ALA A 149 -40.86 -17.82 9.42
N LEU A 150 -40.19 -18.91 9.80
CA LEU A 150 -38.76 -18.92 10.11
C LEU A 150 -37.90 -18.59 8.88
N VAL A 151 -38.17 -19.22 7.74
CA VAL A 151 -37.42 -18.95 6.50
C VAL A 151 -37.62 -17.50 6.04
N ALA A 152 -38.85 -16.99 6.10
CA ALA A 152 -39.15 -15.60 5.75
C ALA A 152 -38.47 -14.61 6.72
N GLY A 153 -38.55 -14.86 8.02
CA GLY A 153 -37.91 -14.03 9.04
C GLY A 153 -36.38 -14.04 8.94
N PHE A 154 -35.78 -15.20 8.71
CA PHE A 154 -34.34 -15.33 8.52
C PHE A 154 -33.86 -14.64 7.23
N GLY A 155 -34.61 -14.81 6.14
CA GLY A 155 -34.32 -14.17 4.85
C GLY A 155 -34.37 -12.65 4.95
N THR A 156 -35.43 -12.10 5.55
CA THR A 156 -35.56 -10.65 5.74
C THR A 156 -34.49 -10.09 6.68
N SER A 157 -34.22 -10.75 7.80
CA SER A 157 -33.15 -10.37 8.73
C SER A 157 -31.77 -10.34 8.05
N THR A 158 -31.46 -11.37 7.26
CA THR A 158 -30.18 -11.45 6.53
C THR A 158 -30.04 -10.32 5.51
N VAL A 159 -31.09 -10.04 4.73
CA VAL A 159 -31.07 -8.94 3.74
C VAL A 159 -30.89 -7.58 4.42
N LEU A 160 -31.59 -7.32 5.51
CA LEU A 160 -31.46 -6.08 6.28
C LEU A 160 -30.05 -5.93 6.87
N PHE A 161 -29.51 -6.98 7.47
CA PHE A 161 -28.16 -6.98 8.02
C PHE A 161 -27.08 -6.71 6.96
N LEU A 162 -27.18 -7.35 5.79
CA LEU A 162 -26.23 -7.13 4.70
C LEU A 162 -26.31 -5.70 4.13
N ARG A 163 -27.53 -5.15 3.99
CA ARG A 163 -27.71 -3.76 3.55
C ARG A 163 -27.11 -2.76 4.54
N GLU A 164 -27.32 -2.96 5.83
CA GLU A 164 -26.75 -2.09 6.87
C GLU A 164 -25.22 -2.16 6.88
N LYS A 165 -24.66 -3.37 6.75
CA LYS A 165 -23.21 -3.58 6.68
C LYS A 165 -22.60 -2.91 5.43
N GLN A 166 -23.28 -3.01 4.28
CA GLN A 166 -22.86 -2.32 3.06
C GLN A 166 -22.91 -0.80 3.22
N ALA A 167 -23.99 -0.26 3.79
CA ALA A 167 -24.13 1.17 4.04
C ALA A 167 -23.04 1.71 4.98
N LYS A 168 -22.71 0.97 6.05
CA LYS A 168 -21.61 1.33 6.97
C LYS A 168 -20.25 1.33 6.27
N ASN A 169 -19.93 0.29 5.51
CA ASN A 169 -18.67 0.21 4.77
C ASN A 169 -18.53 1.36 3.75
N GLU A 170 -19.61 1.72 3.06
CA GLU A 170 -19.60 2.83 2.12
C GLU A 170 -19.41 4.16 2.84
N GLN A 171 -20.06 4.36 3.99
CA GLN A 171 -19.86 5.55 4.81
C GLN A 171 -18.42 5.67 5.32
N GLU A 172 -17.79 4.57 5.74
CA GLU A 172 -16.39 4.55 6.15
C GLU A 172 -15.45 4.89 5.00
N ARG A 173 -15.70 4.37 3.79
CA ARG A 173 -14.93 4.71 2.59
C ARG A 173 -15.05 6.18 2.23
N LEU A 174 -16.26 6.72 2.25
CA LEU A 174 -16.50 8.15 1.99
C LEU A 174 -15.83 9.03 3.04
N ARG A 175 -15.86 8.63 4.32
CA ARG A 175 -15.15 9.33 5.40
C ARG A 175 -13.64 9.29 5.21
N ALA A 176 -13.06 8.13 4.95
CA ALA A 176 -11.63 7.98 4.70
C ALA A 176 -11.19 8.79 3.47
N GLY A 177 -11.97 8.77 2.40
CA GLY A 177 -11.72 9.60 1.22
C GLY A 177 -11.78 11.10 1.51
N ALA A 178 -12.78 11.54 2.29
CA ALA A 178 -12.90 12.94 2.70
C ALA A 178 -11.76 13.38 3.63
N GLU A 179 -11.29 12.52 4.52
CA GLU A 179 -10.13 12.79 5.39
C GLU A 179 -8.83 12.90 4.59
N MET A 180 -8.60 11.99 3.64
CA MET A 180 -7.44 12.07 2.74
C MET A 180 -7.47 13.36 1.90
N ALA A 181 -8.63 13.72 1.36
CA ALA A 181 -8.80 14.96 0.61
C ALA A 181 -8.52 16.20 1.47
N ARG A 182 -9.03 16.23 2.71
CA ARG A 182 -8.75 17.33 3.66
C ARG A 182 -7.28 17.43 4.03
N ASN A 183 -6.61 16.30 4.27
CA ASN A 183 -5.18 16.31 4.61
C ASN A 183 -4.33 16.77 3.41
N ALA A 184 -4.68 16.33 2.19
CA ALA A 184 -4.02 16.79 0.98
C ALA A 184 -4.25 18.29 0.73
N GLU A 185 -5.47 18.78 0.96
CA GLU A 185 -5.80 20.21 0.86
C GLU A 185 -5.02 21.04 1.89
N GLN A 186 -4.94 20.58 3.15
CA GLN A 186 -4.15 21.23 4.20
C GLN A 186 -2.67 21.27 3.85
N GLU A 187 -2.11 20.20 3.30
CA GLU A 187 -0.70 20.17 2.90
C GLU A 187 -0.43 21.11 1.72
N LEU A 188 -1.31 21.14 0.72
CA LEU A 188 -1.21 22.08 -0.39
C LEU A 188 -1.31 23.52 0.08
N ARG A 189 -2.23 23.81 1.01
CA ARG A 189 -2.38 25.13 1.63
C ARG A 189 -1.13 25.52 2.41
N ARG A 190 -0.60 24.63 3.24
CA ARG A 190 0.64 24.85 4.00
C ARG A 190 1.82 25.17 3.09
N ARG A 191 1.99 24.41 2.00
CA ARG A 191 3.03 24.67 0.99
C ARG A 191 2.80 25.98 0.23
N ALA A 192 1.55 26.37 -0.01
CA ALA A 192 1.23 27.66 -0.62
C ALA A 192 1.59 28.82 0.31
N GLU A 193 1.23 28.73 1.60
CA GLU A 193 1.58 29.71 2.63
C GLU A 193 3.11 29.85 2.79
N PHE A 194 3.86 28.74 2.76
CA PHE A 194 5.32 28.79 2.76
C PHE A 194 5.92 29.43 1.52
N ARG A 195 5.40 29.13 0.33
CA ARG A 195 5.80 29.80 -0.91
C ARG A 195 5.53 31.31 -0.85
N GLU A 196 4.37 31.70 -0.37
CA GLU A 196 4.01 33.11 -0.19
C GLU A 196 4.98 33.83 0.74
N ARG A 197 5.33 33.22 1.88
CA ARG A 197 6.30 33.79 2.82
C ARG A 197 7.69 33.94 2.22
N ILE A 198 8.17 32.95 1.46
CA ILE A 198 9.45 33.02 0.76
C ILE A 198 9.43 34.14 -0.30
N SER A 199 8.37 34.24 -1.10
CA SER A 199 8.21 35.33 -2.07
C SER A 199 8.15 36.69 -1.40
N HIS A 200 7.46 36.81 -0.27
CA HIS A 200 7.42 38.06 0.50
C HIS A 200 8.79 38.40 1.08
N ALA A 201 9.56 37.41 1.57
CA ALA A 201 10.93 37.63 2.00
C ALA A 201 11.81 38.18 0.87
N ALA A 202 11.68 37.66 -0.35
CA ALA A 202 12.40 38.20 -1.52
C ALA A 202 12.03 39.67 -1.82
N VAL A 203 10.76 40.04 -1.65
CA VAL A 203 10.32 41.45 -1.76
C VAL A 203 10.91 42.32 -0.64
N LEU A 204 10.97 41.83 0.60
CA LEU A 204 11.60 42.58 1.69
C LEU A 204 13.09 42.82 1.42
N VAL A 205 13.80 41.81 0.91
CA VAL A 205 15.19 41.94 0.46
C VAL A 205 15.34 43.01 -0.61
N SER A 206 14.44 43.08 -1.60
CA SER A 206 14.52 44.11 -2.66
C SER A 206 14.31 45.53 -2.13
N HIS A 207 13.61 45.69 -1.00
CA HIS A 207 13.42 46.97 -0.31
C HIS A 207 14.50 47.25 0.75
N GLY A 208 15.45 46.34 0.94
CA GLY A 208 16.53 46.47 1.92
C GLY A 208 16.17 46.04 3.35
N ASP A 209 14.97 45.52 3.59
CA ASP A 209 14.55 45.00 4.91
C ASP A 209 15.02 43.56 5.11
N LEU A 210 16.30 43.41 5.47
CA LEU A 210 16.95 42.12 5.66
C LEU A 210 16.54 41.42 6.97
N GLU A 211 16.17 42.19 7.99
CA GLU A 211 15.70 41.65 9.27
C GLU A 211 14.30 41.05 9.14
N GLY A 212 13.38 41.77 8.47
CA GLY A 212 12.05 41.25 8.15
C GLY A 212 12.12 40.01 7.26
N ALA A 213 13.03 40.01 6.26
CA ALA A 213 13.28 38.85 5.42
C ALA A 213 13.78 37.64 6.22
N ASP A 214 14.77 37.82 7.11
CA ASP A 214 15.29 36.76 7.98
C ASP A 214 14.18 36.14 8.86
N HIS A 215 13.31 36.98 9.44
CA HIS A 215 12.20 36.50 10.25
C HIS A 215 11.22 35.64 9.44
N LEU A 216 10.89 36.03 8.20
CA LEU A 216 10.03 35.23 7.33
C LEU A 216 10.69 33.93 6.91
N LEU A 217 11.95 33.95 6.49
CA LEU A 217 12.67 32.75 6.05
C LEU A 217 12.81 31.74 7.20
N LYS A 218 13.11 32.18 8.42
CA LYS A 218 13.17 31.30 9.62
C LYS A 218 11.83 30.66 9.97
N SER A 219 10.71 31.27 9.58
CA SER A 219 9.37 30.72 9.82
C SER A 219 9.00 29.56 8.88
N VAL A 220 9.82 29.30 7.85
CA VAL A 220 9.62 28.24 6.87
C VAL A 220 10.71 27.19 7.06
N PRO A 221 10.36 25.94 7.41
CA PRO A 221 11.35 24.88 7.51
C PRO A 221 12.06 24.67 6.17
N PHE A 222 13.40 24.66 6.19
CA PHE A 222 14.21 24.52 4.99
C PHE A 222 13.92 23.17 4.30
N GLY A 223 13.77 23.18 2.97
CA GLY A 223 13.52 21.98 2.17
C GLY A 223 12.06 21.52 2.06
N GLU A 224 11.12 22.11 2.81
CA GLU A 224 9.68 21.78 2.66
C GLU A 224 9.08 22.27 1.33
N VAL A 225 9.69 23.31 0.75
CA VAL A 225 9.30 23.88 -0.52
C VAL A 225 10.55 23.93 -1.41
N PRO A 226 10.47 23.48 -2.68
CA PRO A 226 11.54 23.70 -3.65
C PRO A 226 11.85 25.20 -3.77
N LEU A 227 13.12 25.55 -3.61
CA LEU A 227 13.55 26.94 -3.73
C LEU A 227 13.51 27.38 -5.20
N SER A 228 13.03 28.60 -5.44
CA SER A 228 13.20 29.29 -6.73
C SER A 228 14.54 30.03 -6.77
N LEU A 229 14.89 30.60 -7.93
CA LEU A 229 16.08 31.44 -8.07
C LEU A 229 15.96 32.69 -7.19
N GLU A 230 14.79 33.33 -7.16
CA GLU A 230 14.51 34.51 -6.32
C GLU A 230 14.58 34.19 -4.83
N ALA A 231 14.10 33.01 -4.43
CA ALA A 231 14.22 32.54 -3.07
C ALA A 231 15.69 32.34 -2.68
N SER A 232 16.49 31.76 -3.57
CA SER A 232 17.92 31.52 -3.35
C SER A 232 18.68 32.83 -3.16
N GLU A 233 18.36 33.84 -3.98
CA GLU A 233 18.91 35.19 -3.83
C GLU A 233 18.52 35.82 -2.48
N ALA A 234 17.27 35.66 -2.03
CA ALA A 234 16.84 36.17 -0.73
C ALA A 234 17.64 35.53 0.42
N TYR A 235 17.83 34.21 0.40
CA TYR A 235 18.68 33.50 1.36
C TYR A 235 20.14 33.94 1.29
N LEU A 236 20.67 34.21 0.09
CA LEU A 236 22.05 34.67 -0.09
C LEU A 236 22.25 36.04 0.57
N ARG A 237 21.34 36.99 0.29
CA ARG A 237 21.36 38.35 0.85
C ARG A 237 21.20 38.37 2.37
N VAL A 238 20.30 37.54 2.91
CA VAL A 238 20.15 37.38 4.37
C VAL A 238 21.39 36.72 4.99
N GLY A 239 21.99 35.72 4.32
CA GLY A 239 23.25 35.11 4.75
C GLY A 239 24.40 36.12 4.81
N GLU A 240 24.55 36.94 3.77
CA GLU A 240 25.52 38.05 3.72
C GLU A 240 25.30 39.06 4.84
N TRP A 241 24.05 39.40 5.13
CA TRP A 241 23.71 40.26 6.27
C TRP A 241 24.11 39.67 7.62
N HIS A 242 23.90 38.36 7.82
CA HIS A 242 24.38 37.67 9.03
C HIS A 242 25.91 37.70 9.14
N VAL A 243 26.64 37.59 8.02
CA VAL A 243 28.11 37.74 8.01
C VAL A 243 28.52 39.15 8.45
N LEU A 244 27.90 40.20 7.89
CA LEU A 244 28.17 41.59 8.27
C LEU A 244 27.86 41.87 9.74
N ALA A 245 26.84 41.21 10.28
CA ALA A 245 26.45 41.28 11.68
C ALA A 245 27.22 40.30 12.58
N GLU A 246 28.23 39.60 12.05
CA GLU A 246 29.05 38.60 12.76
C GLU A 246 28.23 37.49 13.46
N ARG A 247 27.04 37.20 12.93
CA ARG A 247 26.15 36.09 13.34
C ARG A 247 26.56 34.81 12.62
N TRP A 248 27.71 34.29 13.04
CA TRP A 248 28.43 33.22 12.34
C TRP A 248 27.62 31.94 12.16
N LYS A 249 26.83 31.55 13.17
CA LYS A 249 26.07 30.30 13.11
C LYS A 249 24.92 30.42 12.11
N GLU A 250 24.18 31.51 12.17
CA GLU A 250 23.09 31.81 11.25
C GLU A 250 23.59 31.96 9.82
N ALA A 251 24.69 32.69 9.60
CA ALA A 251 25.35 32.78 8.30
C ALA A 251 25.74 31.39 7.78
N SER A 252 26.39 30.58 8.62
CA SER A 252 26.83 29.23 8.26
C SER A 252 25.66 28.33 7.88
N ASP A 253 24.55 28.38 8.62
CA ASP A 253 23.36 27.59 8.33
C ASP A 253 22.70 28.03 7.01
N CYS A 254 22.60 29.35 6.76
CA CYS A 254 22.08 29.89 5.48
C CYS A 254 22.90 29.41 4.27
N PHE A 255 24.23 29.61 4.30
CA PHE A 255 25.09 29.25 3.18
C PHE A 255 25.21 27.73 2.98
N ALA A 256 25.25 26.95 4.06
CA ALA A 256 25.29 25.49 3.95
C ALA A 256 24.01 24.94 3.31
N ASN A 257 22.85 25.44 3.72
CA ASN A 257 21.57 25.08 3.15
C ASN A 257 21.47 25.45 1.66
N LEU A 258 21.91 26.65 1.29
CA LEU A 258 21.99 27.09 -0.10
C LEU A 258 22.89 26.19 -0.97
N ALA A 259 24.10 25.87 -0.48
CA ALA A 259 25.05 25.04 -1.22
C ALA A 259 24.50 23.63 -1.53
N VAL A 260 23.62 23.10 -0.68
CA VAL A 260 22.96 21.80 -0.89
C VAL A 260 21.85 21.88 -1.94
N VAL A 261 21.10 22.98 -2.00
CA VAL A 261 19.90 23.07 -2.87
C VAL A 261 20.18 23.69 -4.23
N LEU A 262 21.15 24.61 -4.34
CA LEU A 262 21.50 25.26 -5.61
C LEU A 262 21.69 24.29 -6.80
N PRO A 263 22.34 23.12 -6.65
CA PRO A 263 22.47 22.16 -7.74
C PRO A 263 21.13 21.65 -8.32
N SER A 264 20.05 21.70 -7.53
CA SER A 264 18.70 21.31 -7.99
C SER A 264 17.94 22.42 -8.71
N ILE A 265 18.39 23.67 -8.57
CA ILE A 265 17.77 24.86 -9.17
C ILE A 265 18.50 25.25 -10.46
N ASP A 266 19.83 25.26 -10.41
CA ASP A 266 20.71 25.59 -11.53
C ASP A 266 21.59 24.39 -11.88
N PRO A 267 21.30 23.69 -12.99
CA PRO A 267 22.08 22.54 -13.44
C PRO A 267 23.38 22.97 -14.15
N THR A 268 23.64 24.28 -14.32
CA THR A 268 24.90 24.73 -14.92
C THR A 268 26.05 24.60 -13.92
N ASP A 269 27.25 24.28 -14.41
CA ASP A 269 28.47 24.32 -13.61
C ASP A 269 29.03 25.75 -13.60
N SER A 270 28.23 26.69 -13.10
CA SER A 270 28.56 28.12 -13.14
C SER A 270 29.47 28.55 -11.99
N PHE A 271 30.21 29.62 -12.26
CA PHE A 271 31.05 30.31 -11.28
C PHE A 271 30.26 30.76 -10.03
N ASP A 272 29.00 31.15 -10.20
CA ASP A 272 28.18 31.67 -9.09
C ASP A 272 27.88 30.58 -8.06
N ILE A 273 27.62 29.35 -8.51
CA ILE A 273 27.39 28.20 -7.62
C ILE A 273 28.65 27.86 -6.84
N SER A 274 29.81 27.79 -7.50
CA SER A 274 31.06 27.46 -6.84
C SER A 274 31.50 28.53 -5.83
N VAL A 275 31.14 29.80 -6.03
CA VAL A 275 31.35 30.86 -5.02
C VAL A 275 30.51 30.62 -3.76
N VAL A 276 29.24 30.21 -3.89
CA VAL A 276 28.39 29.89 -2.73
C VAL A 276 28.97 28.70 -1.95
N VAL A 277 29.47 27.69 -2.64
CA VAL A 277 30.14 26.53 -2.03
C VAL A 277 31.38 26.94 -1.23
N ILE A 278 32.23 27.84 -1.77
CA ILE A 278 33.40 28.36 -1.04
C ILE A 278 32.96 29.10 0.23
N ARG A 279 31.95 29.97 0.13
CA ARG A 279 31.43 30.75 1.28
C ARG A 279 30.88 29.83 2.37
N ALA A 280 30.11 28.80 1.99
CA ALA A 280 29.60 27.79 2.91
C ALA A 280 30.75 27.01 3.58
N ALA A 281 31.70 26.53 2.79
CA ALA A 281 32.87 25.81 3.27
C ALA A 281 33.70 26.63 4.28
N ALA A 282 33.95 27.91 3.96
CA ALA A 282 34.68 28.83 4.83
C ALA A 282 33.96 29.05 6.17
N LEU A 283 32.63 29.27 6.15
CA LEU A 283 31.81 29.46 7.34
C LEU A 283 31.72 28.21 8.22
N LEU A 284 31.57 27.03 7.62
CA LEU A 284 31.53 25.76 8.35
C LEU A 284 32.86 25.46 9.04
N CYS A 285 33.98 25.70 8.35
CA CYS A 285 35.31 25.59 8.96
C CYS A 285 35.50 26.62 10.07
N HIS A 286 35.01 27.85 9.87
CA HIS A 286 35.11 28.92 10.86
C HIS A 286 34.31 28.62 12.14
N THR A 287 33.09 28.10 12.00
CA THR A 287 32.19 27.74 13.11
C THR A 287 32.50 26.37 13.74
N GLY A 288 33.36 25.57 13.10
CA GLY A 288 33.80 24.27 13.60
C GLY A 288 32.88 23.09 13.24
N ASP A 289 31.92 23.28 12.33
CA ASP A 289 30.99 22.24 11.88
C ASP A 289 31.62 21.35 10.79
N ARG A 290 32.45 20.42 11.25
CA ARG A 290 33.23 19.53 10.37
C ARG A 290 32.37 18.52 9.60
N GLU A 291 31.28 18.06 10.19
CA GLU A 291 30.39 17.07 9.57
C GLU A 291 29.72 17.67 8.33
N ARG A 292 29.12 18.85 8.45
CA ARG A 292 28.51 19.53 7.29
C ARG A 292 29.56 19.99 6.29
N TYR A 293 30.75 20.37 6.75
CA TYR A 293 31.86 20.68 5.84
C TYR A 293 32.22 19.46 4.97
N ASP A 294 32.30 18.26 5.56
CA ASP A 294 32.56 17.00 4.85
C ASP A 294 31.49 16.70 3.79
N ILE A 295 30.22 16.97 4.11
CA ILE A 295 29.11 16.81 3.16
C ILE A 295 29.28 17.76 1.97
N ILE A 296 29.47 19.05 2.23
CA ILE A 296 29.57 20.05 1.17
C ILE A 296 30.77 19.81 0.26
N ARG A 297 31.95 19.47 0.80
CA ARG A 297 33.11 19.22 -0.06
C ARG A 297 32.94 18.00 -0.95
N ARG A 298 32.33 16.92 -0.47
CA ARG A 298 32.05 15.74 -1.31
C ARG A 298 31.05 16.08 -2.41
N GLN A 299 29.97 16.79 -2.06
CA GLN A 299 28.98 17.26 -3.04
C GLN A 299 29.60 18.17 -4.09
N ALA A 300 30.49 19.09 -3.70
CA ALA A 300 31.20 19.96 -4.63
C ALA A 300 32.09 19.17 -5.59
N ILE A 301 32.87 18.21 -5.08
CA ILE A 301 33.74 17.36 -5.90
C ILE A 301 32.91 16.54 -6.89
N ASP A 302 31.85 15.89 -6.43
CA ASP A 302 31.01 15.06 -7.29
C ASP A 302 30.25 15.91 -8.33
N ARG A 303 29.81 17.12 -7.96
CA ARG A 303 29.09 18.04 -8.85
C ARG A 303 29.95 18.57 -9.98
N PHE A 304 31.19 18.96 -9.68
CA PHE A 304 32.10 19.66 -10.59
C PHE A 304 33.22 18.75 -11.13
N ALA A 305 33.08 17.42 -11.01
CA ALA A 305 34.10 16.45 -11.42
C ALA A 305 34.54 16.61 -12.89
N ASP A 306 33.59 16.96 -13.76
CA ASP A 306 33.78 17.08 -15.22
C ASP A 306 33.75 18.54 -15.72
N THR A 307 33.97 19.52 -14.84
CA THR A 307 33.97 20.95 -15.24
C THR A 307 35.02 21.25 -16.32
N SER A 308 34.65 22.08 -17.30
CA SER A 308 35.54 22.57 -18.34
C SER A 308 36.18 23.93 -18.00
N SER A 309 35.80 24.55 -16.88
CA SER A 309 36.36 25.83 -16.45
C SER A 309 37.50 25.62 -15.45
N PRO A 310 38.73 26.07 -15.74
CA PRO A 310 39.82 26.03 -14.76
C PRO A 310 39.56 26.94 -13.54
N VAL A 311 38.72 27.98 -13.69
CA VAL A 311 38.33 28.85 -12.57
C VAL A 311 37.42 28.09 -11.60
N VAL A 312 36.44 27.34 -12.11
CA VAL A 312 35.58 26.49 -11.27
C VAL A 312 36.41 25.38 -10.61
N ALA A 313 37.34 24.75 -11.35
CA ALA A 313 38.24 23.74 -10.81
C ALA A 313 39.05 24.26 -9.61
N GLU A 314 39.68 25.45 -9.74
CA GLU A 314 40.38 26.15 -8.66
C GLU A 314 39.49 26.35 -7.43
N GLN A 315 38.26 26.80 -7.64
CA GLN A 315 37.31 27.08 -6.56
C GLN A 315 36.89 25.82 -5.80
N VAL A 316 36.73 24.69 -6.50
CA VAL A 316 36.45 23.38 -5.89
C VAL A 316 37.61 22.94 -5.00
N PHE A 317 38.87 23.14 -5.43
CA PHE A 317 40.03 22.88 -4.57
C PHE A 317 40.00 23.76 -3.32
N LYS A 318 39.77 25.07 -3.50
CA LYS A 318 39.74 26.03 -2.41
C LYS A 318 38.66 25.69 -1.37
N ALA A 319 37.47 25.27 -1.80
CA ALA A 319 36.40 24.83 -0.90
C ALA A 319 36.74 23.50 -0.21
N SER A 320 37.30 22.54 -0.95
CA SER A 320 37.43 21.14 -0.47
C SER A 320 38.66 20.88 0.39
N LEU A 321 39.67 21.76 0.32
CA LEU A 321 40.99 21.59 0.95
C LEU A 321 41.30 22.59 2.07
N ILE A 322 40.30 23.33 2.57
CA ILE A 322 40.43 24.24 3.73
C ILE A 322 40.97 23.47 4.94
N LEU A 323 40.34 22.34 5.27
CA LEU A 323 40.83 21.41 6.29
C LEU A 323 41.44 20.16 5.63
N PRO A 324 42.36 19.46 6.31
CA PRO A 324 42.93 18.23 5.79
C PRO A 324 41.85 17.23 5.28
N PRO A 325 41.94 16.76 4.03
CA PRO A 325 41.02 15.78 3.48
C PRO A 325 41.36 14.35 3.95
N ASP A 326 40.38 13.44 3.86
CA ASP A 326 40.65 12.01 3.93
C ASP A 326 41.21 11.48 2.59
N ALA A 327 41.68 10.23 2.58
CA ALA A 327 42.31 9.63 1.41
C ALA A 327 41.34 9.50 0.22
N ASP A 328 40.05 9.26 0.47
CA ASP A 328 39.02 9.15 -0.58
C ASP A 328 38.79 10.50 -1.26
N THR A 329 38.58 11.55 -0.47
CA THR A 329 38.42 12.94 -0.93
C THR A 329 39.61 13.37 -1.80
N LEU A 330 40.83 13.07 -1.33
CA LEU A 330 42.05 13.40 -2.08
C LEU A 330 42.16 12.60 -3.39
N ALA A 331 41.75 11.33 -3.40
CA ALA A 331 41.73 10.52 -4.61
C ALA A 331 40.74 11.04 -5.66
N ARG A 332 39.54 11.44 -5.23
CA ARG A 332 38.49 12.01 -6.10
C ARG A 332 38.91 13.32 -6.77
N LEU A 333 39.79 14.10 -6.14
CA LEU A 333 40.29 15.37 -6.68
C LEU A 333 41.37 15.22 -7.75
N LYS A 334 41.99 14.03 -7.91
CA LYS A 334 43.11 13.82 -8.85
C LYS A 334 42.78 14.10 -10.32
N PRO A 335 41.62 13.66 -10.88
CA PRO A 335 41.26 13.97 -12.26
C PRO A 335 41.17 15.48 -12.50
N LEU A 336 40.53 16.20 -11.57
CA LEU A 336 40.39 17.65 -11.62
C LEU A 336 41.76 18.36 -11.53
N ALA A 337 42.70 17.79 -10.76
CA ALA A 337 44.06 18.35 -10.63
C ALA A 337 44.85 18.18 -11.93
N ALA A 338 44.71 17.04 -12.61
CA ALA A 338 45.32 16.81 -13.92
C ALA A 338 44.76 17.76 -14.98
N PHE A 339 43.44 18.00 -14.95
CA PHE A 339 42.80 19.00 -15.81
C PHE A 339 43.33 20.41 -15.57
N LEU A 340 43.33 20.88 -14.32
CA LEU A 340 43.79 22.23 -13.98
C LEU A 340 45.28 22.43 -14.33
N GLU A 341 46.13 21.44 -14.07
CA GLU A 341 47.54 21.47 -14.44
C GLU A 341 47.74 21.61 -15.96
N LYS A 342 46.97 20.86 -16.74
CA LYS A 342 46.97 20.96 -18.21
C LYS A 342 46.55 22.36 -18.66
N CYS A 343 45.47 22.90 -18.11
CA CYS A 343 44.98 24.24 -18.44
C CYS A 343 46.04 25.33 -18.18
N ILE A 344 46.76 25.25 -17.07
CA ILE A 344 47.81 26.23 -16.75
C ILE A 344 48.99 26.09 -17.72
N ASN A 345 49.44 24.87 -18.02
CA ASN A 345 50.63 24.65 -18.83
C ASN A 345 50.40 24.89 -20.34
N GLU A 346 49.20 24.61 -20.84
CA GLU A 346 48.84 24.81 -22.25
C GLU A 346 48.24 26.20 -22.54
N GLY A 347 47.98 27.00 -21.50
CA GLY A 347 47.46 28.36 -21.66
C GLY A 347 45.97 28.39 -22.02
N HIS A 348 45.13 27.83 -21.15
CA HIS A 348 43.67 27.84 -21.35
C HIS A 348 43.12 29.28 -21.47
N PRO A 349 42.20 29.58 -22.42
CA PRO A 349 41.74 30.94 -22.70
C PRO A 349 41.17 31.71 -21.51
N GLU A 350 40.57 31.02 -20.53
CA GLU A 350 39.98 31.66 -19.34
C GLU A 350 41.02 32.24 -18.36
N ILE A 351 42.28 31.76 -18.42
CA ILE A 351 43.34 32.13 -17.48
C ILE A 351 44.58 32.70 -18.17
N ALA A 352 44.83 32.34 -19.42
CA ALA A 352 45.97 32.83 -20.19
C ALA A 352 45.93 34.36 -20.33
N GLY A 353 47.05 35.02 -20.02
CA GLY A 353 47.16 36.49 -20.02
C GLY A 353 46.45 37.19 -18.85
N ASN A 354 45.90 36.43 -17.89
CA ASN A 354 45.30 36.96 -16.67
C ASN A 354 46.09 36.46 -15.44
N ASP A 355 47.04 37.28 -15.00
CA ASP A 355 47.93 36.97 -13.86
C ASP A 355 47.14 36.68 -12.57
N PHE A 356 46.01 37.37 -12.37
CA PHE A 356 45.15 37.16 -11.22
C PHE A 356 44.58 35.74 -11.19
N ARG A 357 43.94 35.30 -12.28
CA ARG A 357 43.33 33.97 -12.37
C ARG A 357 44.39 32.86 -12.37
N THR A 358 45.48 33.07 -13.11
CA THR A 358 46.60 32.12 -13.16
C THR A 358 47.22 31.90 -11.78
N SER A 359 47.40 32.98 -11.00
CA SER A 359 47.93 32.90 -9.64
C SER A 359 47.04 32.14 -8.66
N TRP A 360 45.71 32.27 -8.76
CA TRP A 360 44.78 31.46 -7.98
C TRP A 360 44.85 29.97 -8.37
N CYS A 361 44.91 29.67 -9.67
CA CYS A 361 45.05 28.29 -10.14
C CYS A 361 46.36 27.66 -9.65
N CYS A 362 47.49 28.39 -9.72
CA CYS A 362 48.77 27.96 -9.16
C CYS A 362 48.71 27.75 -7.64
N PHE A 363 47.99 28.62 -6.91
CA PHE A 363 47.78 28.46 -5.47
C PHE A 363 46.99 27.19 -5.15
N ALA A 364 45.89 26.90 -5.86
CA ALA A 364 45.13 25.67 -5.69
C ALA A 364 45.96 24.41 -5.99
N MET A 365 46.78 24.44 -7.04
CA MET A 365 47.73 23.36 -7.33
C MET A 365 48.75 23.19 -6.21
N ALA A 366 49.33 24.28 -5.69
CA ALA A 366 50.25 24.22 -4.56
C ALA A 366 49.59 23.58 -3.33
N LEU A 367 48.35 23.96 -3.02
CA LEU A 367 47.58 23.41 -1.91
C LEU A 367 47.31 21.91 -2.10
N MET A 368 46.84 21.51 -3.29
CA MET A 368 46.61 20.10 -3.62
C MET A 368 47.88 19.26 -3.45
N ARG A 369 49.01 19.71 -4.02
CA ARG A 369 50.30 19.00 -3.92
C ARG A 369 50.81 18.94 -2.48
N TYR A 370 50.58 19.98 -1.68
CA TYR A 370 50.88 19.96 -0.25
C TYR A 370 50.03 18.92 0.49
N ARG A 371 48.72 18.84 0.21
CA ARG A 371 47.82 17.84 0.80
C ARG A 371 48.16 16.40 0.39
N GLU A 372 48.76 16.20 -0.77
CA GLU A 372 49.35 14.91 -1.20
C GLU A 372 50.66 14.56 -0.48
N GLY A 373 51.27 15.50 0.25
CA GLY A 373 52.59 15.33 0.87
C GLY A 373 53.77 15.60 -0.08
N ASN A 374 53.51 16.08 -1.30
CA ASN A 374 54.53 16.35 -2.32
C ASN A 374 55.15 17.74 -2.13
N LEU A 375 55.93 17.94 -1.08
CA LEU A 375 56.41 19.26 -0.64
C LEU A 375 57.25 20.02 -1.68
N ASP A 376 58.05 19.33 -2.49
CA ASP A 376 58.87 19.98 -3.53
C ASP A 376 58.02 20.50 -4.69
N ILE A 377 57.07 19.69 -5.15
CA ILE A 377 56.13 20.07 -6.20
C ILE A 377 55.22 21.21 -5.69
N ALA A 378 54.74 21.10 -4.45
CA ALA A 378 53.96 22.15 -3.80
C ALA A 378 54.72 23.48 -3.74
N SER A 379 56.01 23.43 -3.39
CA SER A 379 56.89 24.60 -3.36
C SER A 379 57.03 25.24 -4.75
N ALA A 380 57.23 24.45 -5.80
CA ALA A 380 57.36 24.96 -7.17
C ALA A 380 56.06 25.67 -7.64
N TRP A 381 54.89 25.10 -7.34
CA TRP A 381 53.61 25.75 -7.63
C TRP A 381 53.38 27.01 -6.78
N ALA A 382 53.80 27.00 -5.51
CA ALA A 382 53.68 28.15 -4.63
C ALA A 382 54.49 29.36 -5.14
N GLU A 383 55.69 29.13 -5.70
CA GLU A 383 56.49 30.19 -6.33
C GLU A 383 55.81 30.74 -7.60
N ARG A 384 55.21 29.85 -8.42
CA ARG A 384 54.41 30.27 -9.60
C ARG A 384 53.15 31.05 -9.24
N ALA A 385 52.67 30.96 -8.00
CA ALA A 385 51.52 31.71 -7.52
C ALA A 385 51.87 33.14 -7.05
N LEU A 386 53.14 33.52 -6.92
CA LEU A 386 53.52 34.86 -6.46
C LEU A 386 53.12 36.04 -7.40
N PRO A 387 53.18 35.93 -8.74
CA PRO A 387 53.03 37.11 -9.62
C PRO A 387 51.60 37.65 -9.69
N ILE A 388 51.31 38.79 -9.05
CA ILE A 388 50.16 39.64 -9.36
C ILE A 388 50.58 41.11 -9.38
N ALA A 389 50.48 41.77 -10.54
CA ALA A 389 50.58 43.22 -10.61
C ALA A 389 49.41 43.86 -9.84
N GLY A 390 49.69 44.71 -8.85
CA GLY A 390 48.70 45.37 -8.00
C GLY A 390 48.38 44.65 -6.67
N GLY A 391 48.87 43.42 -6.47
CA GLY A 391 48.72 42.66 -5.23
C GLY A 391 47.29 42.15 -4.96
N HIS A 392 47.18 41.06 -4.20
CA HIS A 392 45.89 40.57 -3.68
C HIS A 392 46.09 40.02 -2.27
N VAL A 393 45.84 40.87 -1.28
CA VAL A 393 46.26 40.65 0.12
C VAL A 393 45.73 39.33 0.72
N PRO A 394 44.44 38.93 0.57
CA PRO A 394 43.96 37.69 1.17
C PRO A 394 44.66 36.43 0.62
N ARG A 395 44.78 36.33 -0.70
CA ARG A 395 45.49 35.22 -1.39
C ARG A 395 46.97 35.18 -1.04
N GLU A 396 47.67 36.31 -1.04
CA GLU A 396 49.07 36.36 -0.63
C GLU A 396 49.25 35.88 0.81
N THR A 397 48.32 36.26 1.69
CA THR A 397 48.30 35.82 3.08
C THR A 397 48.07 34.31 3.20
N MET A 398 47.15 33.74 2.42
CA MET A 398 46.96 32.29 2.32
C MET A 398 48.22 31.59 1.77
N LEU A 399 48.85 32.16 0.75
CA LEU A 399 50.08 31.65 0.15
C LEU A 399 51.25 31.69 1.15
N ARG A 400 51.39 32.75 1.96
CA ARG A 400 52.37 32.81 3.06
C ARG A 400 52.11 31.69 4.08
N CYS A 401 50.87 31.47 4.49
CA CYS A 401 50.52 30.36 5.38
C CYS A 401 50.88 29.00 4.77
N LEU A 402 50.56 28.77 3.50
CA LEU A 402 50.89 27.54 2.79
C LEU A 402 52.41 27.33 2.65
N ARG A 403 53.16 28.36 2.27
CA ARG A 403 54.63 28.33 2.20
C ARG A 403 55.25 28.08 3.57
N ALA A 404 54.67 28.64 4.64
CA ALA A 404 55.12 28.34 6.00
C ALA A 404 54.89 26.88 6.39
N MET A 405 53.74 26.29 6.02
CA MET A 405 53.47 24.87 6.20
C MET A 405 54.47 23.99 5.43
N ILE A 406 54.74 24.33 4.16
CA ILE A 406 55.72 23.63 3.32
C ILE A 406 57.13 23.73 3.92
N ALA A 407 57.58 24.94 4.28
CA ALA A 407 58.90 25.18 4.87
C ALA A 407 59.08 24.38 6.17
N ARG A 408 58.06 24.38 7.04
CA ARG A 408 58.05 23.59 8.27
C ARG A 408 58.12 22.09 7.98
N GLY A 409 57.34 21.59 7.01
CA GLY A 409 57.37 20.20 6.57
C GLY A 409 58.74 19.77 6.03
N LYS A 410 59.51 20.70 5.46
CA LYS A 410 60.90 20.51 5.02
C LYS A 410 61.95 20.70 6.12
N GLY A 411 61.54 21.06 7.34
CA GLY A 411 62.45 21.33 8.46
C GLY A 411 63.00 22.77 8.53
N ASP A 412 62.62 23.66 7.62
CA ASP A 412 63.01 25.08 7.64
C ASP A 412 62.07 25.90 8.53
N VAL A 413 62.24 25.72 9.84
CA VAL A 413 61.47 26.41 10.88
C VAL A 413 61.69 27.94 10.88
N PRO A 414 62.91 28.47 10.68
CA PRO A 414 63.13 29.92 10.61
C PRO A 414 62.27 30.59 9.52
N THR A 415 62.32 30.09 8.29
CA THR A 415 61.51 30.63 7.18
C THR A 415 60.02 30.49 7.47
N ALA A 416 59.58 29.35 8.01
CA ALA A 416 58.18 29.15 8.37
C ALA A 416 57.67 30.17 9.39
N ASN A 417 58.48 30.52 10.40
CA ASN A 417 58.11 31.50 11.41
C ASN A 417 58.05 32.93 10.85
N VAL A 418 58.98 33.30 9.97
CA VAL A 418 58.95 34.62 9.30
C VAL A 418 57.68 34.76 8.47
N LEU A 419 57.37 33.78 7.62
CA LEU A 419 56.17 33.79 6.78
C LEU A 419 54.87 33.83 7.59
N LEU A 420 54.82 33.12 8.73
CA LEU A 420 53.67 33.15 9.63
C LEU A 420 53.48 34.53 10.28
N ASN A 421 54.56 35.16 10.74
CA ASN A 421 54.50 36.48 11.33
C ASN A 421 54.02 37.53 10.31
N GLU A 422 54.49 37.44 9.06
CA GLU A 422 54.02 38.30 7.96
C GLU A 422 52.55 38.04 7.60
N ALA A 423 52.08 36.80 7.71
CA ALA A 423 50.68 36.46 7.46
C ALA A 423 49.73 36.90 8.59
N PHE A 424 50.23 37.05 9.82
CA PHE A 424 49.39 37.41 10.97
C PHE A 424 48.82 38.83 10.85
N LEU A 425 49.65 39.83 10.52
CA LEU A 425 49.25 41.24 10.53
C LEU A 425 48.04 41.52 9.61
N PRO A 426 47.98 41.04 8.34
CA PRO A 426 46.82 41.28 7.49
C PRO A 426 45.55 40.58 7.97
N ILE A 427 45.68 39.35 8.50
CA ILE A 427 44.53 38.59 9.04
C ILE A 427 43.92 39.33 10.23
N ASP A 428 44.77 39.74 11.17
CA ASP A 428 44.35 40.45 12.38
C ASP A 428 43.77 41.83 12.03
N ALA A 429 44.40 42.56 11.10
CA ALA A 429 43.93 43.88 10.66
C ALA A 429 42.54 43.85 9.98
N TYR A 430 42.19 42.76 9.28
CA TYR A 430 40.87 42.60 8.69
C TYR A 430 39.84 42.14 9.73
N LEU A 431 40.15 41.08 10.50
CA LEU A 431 39.21 40.47 11.44
C LEU A 431 39.00 41.25 12.74
N SER A 432 39.80 42.29 12.99
CA SER A 432 39.61 43.22 14.13
C SER A 432 38.66 44.37 13.82
N LYS A 433 38.15 44.46 12.58
CA LYS A 433 37.20 45.46 12.13
C LYS A 433 35.88 44.79 11.73
N PRO A 434 34.77 45.55 11.73
CA PRO A 434 33.52 45.07 11.15
C PRO A 434 33.76 44.56 9.73
N ILE A 435 33.18 43.40 9.42
CA ILE A 435 33.37 42.75 8.13
C ILE A 435 32.69 43.55 7.03
N GLU A 436 33.34 43.63 5.88
CA GLU A 436 32.78 44.21 4.67
C GLU A 436 32.64 43.08 3.62
N LEU A 437 31.59 43.13 2.80
CA LEU A 437 31.34 42.08 1.79
C LEU A 437 32.46 41.99 0.74
N GLY A 438 33.29 43.04 0.62
CA GLY A 438 34.41 43.12 -0.32
C GLY A 438 33.94 43.23 -1.77
N ASP A 439 34.89 43.41 -2.70
CA ASP A 439 34.64 43.26 -4.13
C ASP A 439 35.04 41.85 -4.61
N ALA A 440 34.90 41.58 -5.92
CA ALA A 440 35.32 40.31 -6.52
C ALA A 440 36.83 40.00 -6.35
N MET A 441 37.63 40.99 -5.94
CA MET A 441 39.07 40.92 -5.71
C MET A 441 39.43 40.85 -4.21
N ALA A 442 38.49 40.74 -3.27
CA ALA A 442 38.80 40.48 -1.85
C ALA A 442 37.56 40.07 -1.06
N SER A 443 37.12 38.81 -1.17
CA SER A 443 35.95 38.34 -0.42
C SER A 443 36.26 38.10 1.06
N TRP A 444 35.33 38.43 1.94
CA TRP A 444 35.34 38.05 3.36
C TRP A 444 35.62 36.56 3.58
N SER A 445 35.16 35.70 2.67
CA SER A 445 35.37 34.24 2.75
C SER A 445 36.84 33.84 2.61
N ASP A 446 37.61 34.54 1.78
CA ASP A 446 39.04 34.30 1.61
C ASP A 446 39.82 34.61 2.91
N TRP A 447 39.40 35.61 3.68
CA TRP A 447 39.98 35.91 4.99
C TRP A 447 39.66 34.86 6.04
N LEU A 448 38.45 34.29 6.02
CA LEU A 448 38.11 33.15 6.89
C LEU A 448 38.95 31.91 6.54
N ILE A 449 39.20 31.66 5.25
CA ILE A 449 40.10 30.58 4.81
C ILE A 449 41.54 30.85 5.25
N ALA A 450 42.03 32.09 5.06
CA ALA A 450 43.35 32.50 5.54
C ALA A 450 43.53 32.28 7.05
N ARG A 451 42.51 32.60 7.85
CA ARG A 451 42.51 32.33 9.30
C ARG A 451 42.63 30.83 9.61
N ASN A 452 41.95 29.97 8.84
CA ASN A 452 42.05 28.52 9.00
C ASN A 452 43.45 28.00 8.63
N PHE A 453 44.02 28.44 7.50
CA PHE A 453 45.40 28.08 7.14
C PHE A 453 46.43 28.61 8.14
N TYR A 454 46.24 29.81 8.68
CA TYR A 454 47.10 30.34 9.74
C TYR A 454 47.05 29.45 10.99
N ARG A 455 45.86 29.04 11.44
CA ARG A 455 45.68 28.10 12.57
C ARG A 455 46.37 26.76 12.30
N GLU A 456 46.28 26.23 11.09
CA GLU A 456 46.98 25.00 10.68
C GLU A 456 48.50 25.19 10.62
N ALA A 457 48.99 26.32 10.15
CA ALA A 457 50.42 26.57 10.03
C ALA A 457 51.12 26.76 11.39
N ARG A 458 50.38 27.14 12.44
CA ARG A 458 50.91 27.29 13.81
C ARG A 458 51.39 25.97 14.41
N PRO A 459 52.52 25.99 15.14
CA PRO A 459 53.04 24.81 15.83
C PRO A 459 52.03 24.29 16.86
N SER A 460 51.98 22.96 17.04
CA SER A 460 51.03 22.28 17.92
C SER A 460 51.11 22.73 19.39
N SER A 461 52.25 23.28 19.83
CA SER A 461 52.43 23.87 21.16
C SER A 461 51.72 25.22 21.37
N ALA A 462 51.15 25.78 20.30
CA ALA A 462 50.47 27.09 20.29
C ALA A 462 49.03 27.01 19.76
N ARG A 463 48.48 25.79 19.61
CA ARG A 463 47.10 25.53 19.15
C ARG A 463 46.14 25.31 20.29
#